data_AF-A0A1H1J8H3-F1
#
_entry.id   AF-A0A1H1J8H3-F1
#
_cell.length_a   1.000
_cell.length_b   1.000
_cell.length_c   1.000
_cell.angle_alpha   90.00
_cell.angle_beta   90.00
_cell.angle_gamma   90.00
#
_symmetry.space_group_name_H-M   'P 1'
#
loop_
_entity.id
_entity.type
_entity.pdbx_description
1 polymer ?
#
loop_
_entity_poly.entity_id
_entity_poly.type
_entity_poly.pdbx_seq_one_letter_code
_entity_poly.pdbx_strand_id
1 'polypeptide(L)'
;MTGSRLVHVRAKLAPAKAVAVPLAGSGGRATALALGSVAMLALLLIGGPARADVIDGDWCHEDGRHFSIQGASIVTPAGRQTQGQYTRHSFRYTVPGDEAGSGQDISMQLLNELTLRLWMGADGAPQTWHRCKPRTS
;
A
#
# COMPACT_ATOMS: atom_id res chain seq x y z
N MET A 1 31.69 24.32 -38.56
CA MET A 1 32.71 23.42 -37.98
C MET A 1 32.85 23.77 -36.50
N THR A 2 32.11 23.10 -35.61
CA THR A 2 32.26 23.30 -34.16
C THR A 2 31.97 21.98 -33.47
N GLY A 3 33.04 21.29 -33.06
CA GLY A 3 32.98 19.96 -32.45
C GLY A 3 32.64 20.06 -30.96
N SER A 4 31.59 19.37 -30.54
CA SER A 4 31.25 19.15 -29.13
C SER A 4 32.16 18.06 -28.56
N ARG A 5 33.09 18.44 -27.67
CA ARG A 5 33.90 17.49 -26.91
C ARG A 5 33.07 16.93 -25.75
N LEU A 6 32.73 15.64 -25.83
CA LEU A 6 32.24 14.85 -24.70
C LEU A 6 33.38 14.70 -23.67
N VAL A 7 33.17 15.16 -22.44
CA VAL A 7 34.09 14.89 -21.32
C VAL A 7 33.66 13.59 -20.65
N HIS A 8 34.46 12.54 -20.82
CA HIS A 8 34.31 11.29 -20.06
C HIS A 8 34.89 11.46 -18.65
N VAL A 9 34.03 11.54 -17.65
CA VAL A 9 34.42 11.41 -16.24
C VAL A 9 34.62 9.92 -15.94
N ARG A 10 35.88 9.47 -15.91
CA ARG A 10 36.24 8.15 -15.38
C ARG A 10 36.26 8.20 -13.86
N ALA A 11 35.26 7.62 -13.22
CA ALA A 11 35.32 7.32 -11.79
C ALA A 11 36.41 6.24 -11.55
N LYS A 12 37.46 6.59 -10.81
CA LYS A 12 38.43 5.60 -10.30
C LYS A 12 37.80 4.87 -9.13
N LEU A 13 37.44 3.60 -9.32
CA LEU A 13 37.14 2.70 -8.21
C LEU A 13 38.44 2.38 -7.46
N ALA A 14 38.45 2.62 -6.15
CA ALA A 14 39.50 2.15 -5.26
C ALA A 14 39.40 0.62 -5.09
N PRO A 15 40.53 -0.10 -4.92
CA PRO A 15 40.48 -1.53 -4.65
C PRO A 15 39.93 -1.77 -3.23
N ALA A 16 38.88 -2.57 -3.14
CA ALA A 16 38.38 -3.07 -1.87
C ALA A 16 39.47 -3.93 -1.21
N LYS A 17 39.92 -3.53 -0.01
CA LYS A 17 40.74 -4.39 0.84
C LYS A 17 39.87 -5.56 1.29
N ALA A 18 40.18 -6.76 0.83
CA ALA A 18 39.62 -7.98 1.39
C ALA A 18 40.12 -8.13 2.83
N VAL A 19 39.20 -7.97 3.78
CA VAL A 19 39.42 -8.37 5.17
C VAL A 19 39.24 -9.89 5.22
N ALA A 20 40.34 -10.62 5.37
CA ALA A 20 40.29 -12.05 5.62
C ALA A 20 39.69 -12.30 7.01
N VAL A 21 38.49 -12.87 7.04
CA VAL A 21 37.92 -13.45 8.25
C VAL A 21 38.63 -14.79 8.48
N PRO A 22 39.20 -15.05 9.67
CA PRO A 22 39.80 -16.34 9.95
C PRO A 22 38.70 -17.42 9.97
N LEU A 23 38.83 -18.42 9.09
CA LEU A 23 38.09 -19.67 9.18
C LEU A 23 38.60 -20.43 10.41
N ALA A 24 37.88 -20.27 11.52
CA ALA A 24 38.08 -21.07 12.71
C ALA A 24 37.88 -22.56 12.35
N GLY A 25 38.87 -23.36 12.76
CA GLY A 25 39.01 -24.77 12.41
C GLY A 25 37.79 -25.62 12.76
N SER A 26 37.45 -26.50 11.82
CA SER A 26 36.47 -27.56 11.96
C SER A 26 37.01 -28.68 12.85
N GLY A 27 36.74 -28.58 14.15
CA GLY A 27 36.89 -29.67 15.11
C GLY A 27 35.54 -29.95 15.78
N GLY A 28 34.75 -30.84 15.18
CA GLY A 28 33.62 -31.52 15.82
C GLY A 28 32.45 -30.63 16.28
N ARG A 29 31.45 -30.43 15.40
CA ARG A 29 29.99 -30.23 15.67
C ARG A 29 29.30 -29.70 14.39
N ALA A 30 29.18 -30.55 13.38
CA ALA A 30 28.66 -30.18 12.05
C ALA A 30 27.12 -30.28 11.90
N THR A 31 26.35 -30.29 12.99
CA THR A 31 24.89 -30.51 12.94
C THR A 31 24.04 -29.46 13.66
N ALA A 32 24.62 -28.35 14.13
CA ALA A 32 23.87 -27.32 14.87
C ALA A 32 23.65 -26.00 14.11
N LEU A 33 24.42 -25.72 13.05
CA LEU A 33 24.37 -24.43 12.34
C LEU A 33 23.42 -24.38 11.14
N ALA A 34 23.05 -25.52 10.54
CA ALA A 34 22.16 -25.56 9.38
C ALA A 34 20.68 -25.34 9.74
N LEU A 35 20.27 -25.64 10.97
CA LEU A 35 18.88 -25.51 11.44
C LEU A 35 18.46 -24.05 11.68
N GLY A 36 19.39 -23.18 12.08
CA GLY A 36 19.09 -21.77 12.34
C GLY A 36 18.78 -20.97 11.07
N SER A 37 19.47 -21.26 9.97
CA SER A 37 19.32 -20.55 8.70
C SER A 37 17.98 -20.83 8.01
N VAL A 38 17.49 -22.07 8.10
CA VAL A 38 16.18 -22.46 7.52
C VAL A 38 15.03 -21.85 8.32
N ALA A 39 15.13 -21.86 9.66
CA ALA A 39 14.10 -21.27 10.52
C ALA A 39 13.96 -19.75 10.31
N MET A 40 15.07 -19.04 10.10
CA MET A 40 15.04 -17.59 9.84
C MET A 40 14.43 -17.25 8.48
N LEU A 41 14.66 -18.08 7.46
CA LEU A 41 14.07 -17.90 6.13
C LEU A 41 12.56 -18.18 6.14
N ALA A 42 12.11 -19.16 6.94
CA ALA A 42 10.70 -19.49 7.11
C ALA A 42 9.89 -18.34 7.72
N LEU A 43 10.46 -17.55 8.65
CA LEU A 43 9.78 -16.41 9.25
C LEU A 43 9.52 -15.26 8.27
N LEU A 44 10.37 -15.08 7.24
CA LEU A 44 10.22 -13.99 6.26
C LEU A 44 9.01 -14.20 5.33
N LEU A 45 8.50 -15.43 5.23
CA LEU A 45 7.37 -15.78 4.37
C LEU A 45 5.99 -15.53 5.00
N ILE A 46 5.94 -15.16 6.29
CA ILE A 46 4.68 -14.97 7.04
C ILE A 46 4.19 -13.49 6.95
N GLY A 47 4.94 -12.61 6.28
CA GLY A 47 4.55 -11.21 6.10
C GLY A 47 3.37 -11.05 5.15
N GLY A 48 2.27 -10.47 5.64
CA GLY A 48 1.17 -10.02 4.79
C GLY A 48 1.55 -8.79 3.95
N PRO A 49 0.80 -8.45 2.89
CA PRO A 49 1.02 -7.23 2.14
C PRO A 49 0.84 -6.03 3.07
N ALA A 50 1.93 -5.32 3.37
CA ALA A 50 1.85 -4.03 4.06
C ALA A 50 1.16 -3.05 3.11
N ARG A 51 -0.09 -2.67 3.39
CA ARG A 51 -0.67 -1.53 2.67
C ARG A 51 -0.11 -0.30 3.35
N ALA A 52 0.88 0.31 2.72
CA ALA A 52 1.27 1.68 3.06
C ALA A 52 0.00 2.54 3.13
N ASP A 53 -0.09 3.47 4.09
CA ASP A 53 -1.25 4.35 4.32
C ASP A 53 -1.75 4.95 2.99
N VAL A 54 -2.76 4.30 2.41
CA VAL A 54 -3.30 4.56 1.08
C VAL A 54 -4.77 4.21 1.05
N ILE A 55 -5.59 5.13 0.55
CA ILE A 55 -7.05 5.01 0.57
C ILE A 55 -7.58 3.99 -0.45
N ASP A 56 -6.75 3.57 -1.40
CA ASP A 56 -7.09 2.58 -2.42
C ASP A 56 -7.47 1.22 -1.84
N GLY A 57 -8.48 0.59 -2.44
CA GLY A 57 -8.97 -0.74 -2.12
C GLY A 57 -10.45 -0.79 -1.78
N ASP A 58 -10.87 -1.95 -1.27
CA ASP A 58 -12.28 -2.24 -0.97
C ASP A 58 -12.62 -1.88 0.47
N TRP A 59 -13.72 -1.16 0.62
CA TRP A 59 -14.24 -0.66 1.89
C TRP A 59 -15.65 -1.17 2.12
N CYS A 60 -15.90 -1.65 3.32
CA CYS A 60 -17.15 -2.26 3.74
C CYS A 60 -17.69 -1.52 4.97
N HIS A 61 -19.00 -1.30 4.97
CA HIS A 61 -19.75 -0.79 6.11
C HIS A 61 -20.47 -1.94 6.81
N GLU A 62 -20.85 -1.74 8.07
CA GLU A 62 -21.52 -2.77 8.88
C GLU A 62 -22.92 -3.15 8.34
N ASP A 63 -23.56 -2.25 7.60
CA ASP A 63 -24.87 -2.47 6.96
C ASP A 63 -24.80 -3.29 5.65
N GLY A 64 -23.61 -3.76 5.27
CA GLY A 64 -23.39 -4.55 4.06
C GLY A 64 -23.11 -3.73 2.80
N ARG A 65 -23.16 -2.39 2.85
CA ARG A 65 -22.67 -1.56 1.74
C ARG A 65 -21.17 -1.71 1.58
N HIS A 66 -20.70 -1.59 0.34
CA HIS A 66 -19.27 -1.61 0.01
C HIS A 66 -18.98 -0.68 -1.16
N PHE A 67 -17.76 -0.18 -1.25
CA PHE A 67 -17.28 0.58 -2.40
C PHE A 67 -15.80 0.27 -2.63
N SER A 68 -15.26 0.61 -3.81
CA SER A 68 -13.84 0.42 -4.11
C SER A 68 -13.22 1.68 -4.68
N ILE A 69 -11.99 1.99 -4.27
CA ILE A 69 -11.20 3.13 -4.76
C ILE A 69 -9.94 2.61 -5.47
N GLN A 70 -9.66 3.13 -6.66
CA GLN A 70 -8.43 2.89 -7.41
C GLN A 70 -7.95 4.21 -8.05
N GLY A 71 -7.01 4.87 -7.38
CA GLY A 71 -6.58 6.22 -7.71
C GLY A 71 -7.77 7.18 -7.67
N ALA A 72 -7.92 7.99 -8.72
CA ALA A 72 -9.05 8.91 -8.85
C ALA A 72 -10.39 8.24 -9.20
N SER A 73 -10.42 6.92 -9.47
CA SER A 73 -11.65 6.18 -9.81
C SER A 73 -12.28 5.55 -8.57
N ILE A 74 -13.61 5.59 -8.49
CA ILE A 74 -14.39 4.92 -7.44
C ILE A 74 -15.56 4.14 -8.05
N VAL A 75 -15.87 2.97 -7.50
CA VAL A 75 -17.17 2.31 -7.69
C VAL A 75 -18.00 2.55 -6.44
N THR A 76 -19.12 3.27 -6.58
CA THR A 76 -20.00 3.68 -5.47
C THR A 76 -20.70 2.48 -4.83
N PRO A 77 -21.34 2.64 -3.65
CA PRO A 77 -22.17 1.59 -3.07
C PRO A 77 -23.34 1.12 -3.94
N ALA A 78 -23.82 1.95 -4.87
CA ALA A 78 -24.82 1.57 -5.87
C ALA A 78 -24.22 0.86 -7.11
N GLY A 79 -22.90 0.69 -7.17
CA GLY A 79 -22.19 0.03 -8.26
C GLY A 79 -21.80 0.94 -9.43
N ARG A 80 -21.96 2.26 -9.30
CA ARG A 80 -21.61 3.21 -10.37
C ARG A 80 -20.14 3.54 -10.34
N GLN A 81 -19.49 3.52 -11.50
CA GLN A 81 -18.15 4.06 -11.64
C GLN A 81 -18.19 5.57 -11.85
N THR A 82 -17.44 6.31 -11.04
CA THR A 82 -17.22 7.75 -11.19
C THR A 82 -15.78 8.13 -10.81
N GLN A 83 -15.45 9.41 -10.94
CA GLN A 83 -14.15 9.97 -10.58
C GLN A 83 -14.27 10.95 -9.41
N GLY A 84 -13.16 11.15 -8.70
CA GLY A 84 -13.09 12.08 -7.58
C GLY A 84 -11.72 12.73 -7.41
N GLN A 85 -11.67 13.68 -6.47
CA GLN A 85 -10.44 14.29 -6.01
C GLN A 85 -9.73 13.31 -5.08
N TYR A 86 -8.56 12.83 -5.50
CA TYR A 86 -7.82 11.79 -4.79
C TYR A 86 -6.53 12.35 -4.18
N THR A 87 -6.27 11.94 -2.95
CA THR A 87 -4.92 11.93 -2.36
C THR A 87 -4.67 10.54 -1.75
N ARG A 88 -3.45 10.30 -1.22
CA ARG A 88 -3.18 9.04 -0.52
C ARG A 88 -4.07 8.84 0.72
N HIS A 89 -4.54 9.92 1.37
CA HIS A 89 -5.26 9.85 2.65
C HIS A 89 -6.70 10.35 2.57
N SER A 90 -7.17 10.83 1.41
CA SER A 90 -8.50 11.41 1.28
C SER A 90 -9.08 11.21 -0.11
N PHE A 91 -10.41 11.18 -0.18
CA PHE A 91 -11.15 11.10 -1.43
C PHE A 91 -12.40 11.98 -1.33
N ARG A 92 -12.71 12.71 -2.40
CA ARG A 92 -13.98 13.47 -2.50
C ARG A 92 -14.61 13.29 -3.86
N TYR A 93 -15.92 13.07 -3.91
CA TYR A 93 -16.69 13.03 -5.14
C TYR A 93 -18.14 13.47 -4.90
N THR A 94 -18.84 13.83 -5.97
CA THR A 94 -20.27 14.14 -5.93
C THR A 94 -21.06 12.91 -6.35
N VAL A 95 -22.10 12.55 -5.58
CA VAL A 95 -22.93 11.37 -5.84
C VAL A 95 -23.62 11.47 -7.21
N PRO A 96 -23.53 10.45 -8.07
CA PRO A 96 -24.18 10.41 -9.39
C PRO A 96 -25.70 10.61 -9.35
N GLY A 97 -26.25 11.08 -10.48
CA GLY A 97 -27.63 11.53 -10.66
C GLY A 97 -28.72 10.54 -10.23
N ASP A 98 -28.45 9.26 -10.40
CA ASP A 98 -29.35 8.12 -10.28
C ASP A 98 -29.24 7.37 -8.93
N GLU A 99 -28.45 7.90 -8.00
CA GLU A 99 -28.23 7.29 -6.68
C GLU A 99 -28.94 8.04 -5.55
N ALA A 100 -29.18 7.34 -4.44
CA ALA A 100 -29.66 7.98 -3.21
C ALA A 100 -28.62 9.00 -2.71
N GLY A 101 -29.05 10.25 -2.51
CA GLY A 101 -28.15 11.35 -2.16
C GLY A 101 -27.47 12.02 -3.36
N SER A 102 -27.97 11.79 -4.58
CA SER A 102 -27.57 12.49 -5.81
C SER A 102 -27.28 13.98 -5.61
N GLY A 103 -26.14 14.44 -6.14
CA GLY A 103 -25.68 15.83 -6.02
C GLY A 103 -25.04 16.20 -4.69
N GLN A 104 -25.11 15.35 -3.66
CA GLN A 104 -24.37 15.56 -2.42
C GLN A 104 -22.88 15.24 -2.60
N ASP A 105 -22.04 15.97 -1.88
CA ASP A 105 -20.61 15.67 -1.82
C ASP A 105 -20.33 14.61 -0.78
N ILE A 106 -19.60 13.58 -1.17
CA ILE A 106 -18.99 12.61 -0.26
C ILE A 106 -17.57 13.06 0.02
N SER A 107 -17.23 13.22 1.29
CA SER A 107 -15.85 13.42 1.74
C SER A 107 -15.39 12.20 2.52
N MET A 108 -14.18 11.73 2.24
CA MET A 108 -13.58 10.58 2.93
C MET A 108 -12.20 10.94 3.45
N GLN A 109 -11.90 10.47 4.65
CA GLN A 109 -10.58 10.59 5.28
C GLN A 109 -10.14 9.22 5.79
N LEU A 110 -8.96 8.79 5.36
CA LEU A 110 -8.29 7.62 5.91
C LEU A 110 -7.75 7.97 7.30
N LEU A 111 -8.12 7.16 8.30
CA LEU A 111 -7.68 7.33 9.69
C LEU A 111 -6.49 6.44 10.03
N ASN A 112 -6.43 5.26 9.41
CA ASN A 112 -5.33 4.31 9.44
C ASN A 112 -5.53 3.30 8.30
N GLU A 113 -4.62 2.33 8.15
CA GLU A 113 -4.64 1.29 7.11
C GLU A 113 -6.00 0.57 6.96
N LEU A 114 -6.73 0.41 8.07
CA LEU A 114 -7.93 -0.42 8.16
C LEU A 114 -9.24 0.36 8.32
N THR A 115 -9.17 1.67 8.55
CA THR A 115 -10.33 2.48 8.93
C THR A 115 -10.39 3.79 8.16
N LEU A 116 -11.56 4.03 7.56
CA LEU A 116 -11.91 5.24 6.83
C LEU A 116 -13.13 5.89 7.49
N ARG A 117 -13.18 7.22 7.46
CA ARG A 117 -14.37 7.99 7.84
C ARG A 117 -14.96 8.67 6.62
N LEU A 118 -16.28 8.57 6.49
CA LEU A 118 -17.04 9.09 5.36
C LEU A 118 -18.11 10.06 5.87
N TRP A 119 -18.26 11.19 5.20
CA TRP A 119 -19.31 12.18 5.42
C TRP A 119 -20.06 12.42 4.12
N MET A 120 -21.38 12.59 4.21
CA MET A 120 -22.25 12.97 3.09
C MET A 120 -22.80 14.37 3.34
N GLY A 121 -22.49 15.30 2.44
CA GLY A 121 -22.73 16.73 2.66
C GLY A 121 -21.81 17.31 3.73
N ALA A 122 -21.89 18.63 3.93
CA ALA A 122 -21.06 19.35 4.92
C ALA A 122 -21.41 18.97 6.37
N ASP A 123 -22.70 18.74 6.64
CA ASP A 123 -23.23 18.51 8.00
C ASP A 123 -23.59 17.03 8.26
N GLY A 124 -23.21 16.12 7.36
CA GLY A 124 -23.51 14.70 7.49
C GLY A 124 -22.84 14.09 8.72
N ALA A 125 -23.55 13.20 9.42
CA ALA A 125 -22.94 12.42 10.49
C ALA A 125 -21.83 11.51 9.94
N PRO A 126 -20.67 11.40 10.61
CA PRO A 126 -19.58 10.55 10.16
C PRO A 126 -19.98 9.06 10.20
N GLN A 127 -19.75 8.37 9.08
CA GLN A 127 -19.81 6.91 9.00
C GLN A 127 -18.40 6.34 9.12
N THR A 128 -18.27 5.22 9.83
CA THR A 128 -16.99 4.51 9.94
C THR A 128 -17.01 3.29 9.03
N TRP A 129 -16.03 3.20 8.16
CA TRP A 129 -15.87 2.14 7.18
C TRP A 129 -14.57 1.39 7.44
N HIS A 130 -14.58 0.09 7.15
CA HIS A 130 -13.43 -0.78 7.36
C HIS A 130 -13.00 -1.43 6.06
N ARG A 131 -11.75 -1.88 6.00
CA ARG A 131 -11.31 -2.76 4.92
C ARG A 131 -12.23 -3.97 4.87
N CYS A 132 -12.67 -4.33 3.66
CA CYS A 132 -13.41 -5.57 3.48
C CYS A 132 -12.54 -6.76 3.92
N LYS A 133 -13.18 -7.78 4.50
CA LYS A 133 -12.49 -9.03 4.84
C LYS A 133 -11.94 -9.67 3.56
N PRO A 134 -10.74 -10.28 3.60
CA PRO A 134 -10.23 -11.02 2.46
C PRO A 134 -11.21 -12.14 2.08
N ARG A 135 -11.45 -12.30 0.78
CA ARG A 135 -12.18 -13.48 0.28
C ARG A 135 -11.31 -14.72 0.49
N THR A 136 -11.71 -15.59 1.40
CA THR A 136 -11.17 -16.94 1.50
C THR A 136 -11.94 -17.84 0.55
N SER A 137 -11.24 -18.52 -0.35
CA SER A 137 -11.82 -19.49 -1.31
C SER A 137 -11.88 -20.89 -0.71
#